data_AF-G0N146-F1
#
_entry.id   AF-G0N146-F1
#
_cell.length_a   1.000
_cell.length_b   1.000
_cell.length_c   1.000
_cell.angle_alpha   90.00
_cell.angle_beta   90.00
_cell.angle_gamma   90.00
#
_symmetry.space_group_name_H-M   'P 1'
#
loop_
_entity.id
_entity.type
_entity.pdbx_description
1 polymer ?
#
loop_
_entity_poly.entity_id
_entity_poly.type
_entity_poly.pdbx_seq_one_letter_code
_entity_poly.pdbx_strand_id
1 'polypeptide(L)'
;MISKAVAVFLIFLVKFGVSDDPCPLNATLLHDNSCVKLFESPLRYQNASDVCKSLNGSLVSIHDSINDNALLLLAQSRYVVSPIWIGLSCIGIHREDCNWDDGTGSSAEYFHFASGNPSLQAGNNVYMLTSSYRAGQWVSVDGRLASFGYFCQFPPIVPLKFCPNLFNGYCYTLHTDELNEADARKVCQNDCGDLASIHSHEENVHINSLSPYGANAIDTARLGGRADQKVKTWFDGTPFNYTHFGHLESSRTCFAMNMVTNANLDAGQWESFDCDAKVPFVCKRAMSSTQC
;
A
#
# COMPACT_ATOMS: atom_id res chain seq x y z
N MET A 1 26.07 -58.56 12.59
CA MET A 1 26.01 -57.41 11.66
C MET A 1 24.59 -56.89 11.62
N ILE A 2 24.26 -55.86 12.41
CA ILE A 2 22.94 -55.21 12.36
C ILE A 2 23.23 -53.76 11.98
N SER A 3 22.91 -53.41 10.73
CA SER A 3 23.06 -52.07 10.18
C SER A 3 21.97 -51.17 10.74
N LYS A 4 22.36 -50.10 11.46
CA LYS A 4 21.44 -49.04 11.87
C LYS A 4 21.44 -47.99 10.76
N ALA A 5 20.36 -47.95 9.98
CA ALA A 5 20.10 -46.86 9.05
C ALA A 5 19.74 -45.59 9.84
N VAL A 6 20.52 -44.52 9.64
CA VAL A 6 20.25 -43.19 10.18
C VAL A 6 19.29 -42.50 9.22
N ALA A 7 18.05 -42.28 9.65
CA ALA A 7 17.07 -41.51 8.90
C ALA A 7 17.38 -40.01 9.06
N VAL A 8 17.83 -39.37 7.98
CA VAL A 8 18.01 -37.91 7.92
C VAL A 8 16.64 -37.29 7.63
N PHE A 9 16.03 -36.68 8.64
CA PHE A 9 14.83 -35.87 8.46
C PHE A 9 15.21 -34.53 7.82
N LEU A 10 14.91 -34.38 6.53
CA LEU A 10 14.94 -33.08 5.86
C LEU A 10 13.77 -32.24 6.38
N ILE A 11 14.07 -31.28 7.26
CA ILE A 11 13.11 -30.25 7.65
C ILE A 11 12.96 -29.31 6.46
N PHE A 12 11.90 -29.48 5.68
CA PHE A 12 11.47 -28.45 4.74
C PHE A 12 10.96 -27.27 5.56
N LEU A 13 11.74 -26.18 5.59
CA LEU A 13 11.24 -24.89 6.04
C LEU A 13 10.14 -24.46 5.07
N VAL A 14 8.88 -24.67 5.47
CA VAL A 14 7.73 -24.05 4.81
C VAL A 14 7.92 -22.54 4.98
N LYS A 15 8.34 -21.86 3.91
CA LYS A 15 8.26 -20.40 3.85
C LYS A 15 6.78 -20.05 3.88
N PHE A 16 6.29 -19.63 5.05
CA PHE A 16 5.02 -18.92 5.12
C PHE A 16 5.21 -17.60 4.37
N GLY A 17 4.75 -17.55 3.11
CA GLY A 17 4.56 -16.29 2.43
C GLY A 17 3.54 -15.51 3.23
N VAL A 18 3.95 -14.36 3.78
CA VAL A 18 2.99 -13.37 4.28
C VAL A 18 2.20 -12.95 3.05
N SER A 19 0.89 -13.19 3.04
CA SER A 19 0.04 -12.69 1.97
C SER A 19 0.05 -11.17 2.04
N ASP A 20 0.49 -10.52 0.97
CA ASP A 20 0.33 -9.08 0.73
C ASP A 20 -1.16 -8.77 0.47
N ASP A 21 -2.03 -9.07 1.43
CA ASP A 21 -3.44 -8.74 1.35
C ASP A 21 -3.57 -7.22 1.51
N PRO A 22 -4.07 -6.50 0.49
CA PRO A 22 -4.20 -5.04 0.53
C PRO A 22 -5.27 -4.58 1.52
N CYS A 23 -6.00 -5.51 2.15
CA CYS A 23 -7.05 -5.20 3.10
C CYS A 23 -6.67 -5.56 4.55
N PRO A 24 -7.22 -4.86 5.56
CA PRO A 24 -7.12 -5.27 6.95
C PRO A 24 -7.57 -6.71 7.18
N LEU A 25 -7.10 -7.32 8.27
CA LEU A 25 -7.50 -8.67 8.65
C LEU A 25 -9.03 -8.81 8.70
N ASN A 26 -9.54 -9.84 8.00
CA ASN A 26 -10.97 -10.15 7.82
C ASN A 26 -11.76 -9.11 7.00
N ALA A 27 -11.09 -8.36 6.14
CA ALA A 27 -11.72 -7.55 5.09
C ALA A 27 -11.49 -8.19 3.71
N THR A 28 -12.22 -7.72 2.70
CA THR A 28 -12.21 -8.24 1.34
C THR A 28 -12.02 -7.09 0.37
N LEU A 29 -11.13 -7.26 -0.61
CA LEU A 29 -10.91 -6.28 -1.68
C LEU A 29 -12.06 -6.34 -2.69
N LEU A 30 -12.65 -5.19 -2.99
CA LEU A 30 -13.66 -5.00 -4.02
C LEU A 30 -13.03 -4.55 -5.35
N HIS A 31 -13.82 -4.57 -6.43
CA HIS A 31 -13.37 -4.27 -7.78
C HIS A 31 -12.88 -2.81 -7.95
N ASP A 32 -13.43 -1.89 -7.17
CA ASP A 32 -13.05 -0.47 -7.12
C ASP A 32 -11.82 -0.21 -6.23
N ASN A 33 -11.09 -1.26 -5.85
CA ASN A 33 -10.00 -1.20 -4.88
C ASN A 33 -10.42 -0.61 -3.53
N SER A 34 -11.68 -0.72 -3.13
CA SER A 34 -12.06 -0.49 -1.73
C SER A 34 -11.93 -1.79 -0.93
N CYS A 35 -11.67 -1.69 0.37
CA CYS A 35 -11.71 -2.85 1.25
C CYS A 35 -12.99 -2.82 2.07
N VAL A 36 -13.71 -3.94 2.10
CA VAL A 36 -14.98 -4.06 2.84
C VAL A 36 -14.87 -5.07 3.96
N LYS A 37 -15.54 -4.81 5.08
CA LYS A 37 -15.70 -5.75 6.18
C LYS A 37 -17.15 -5.85 6.61
N LEU A 38 -17.61 -7.09 6.78
CA LEU A 38 -18.92 -7.41 7.31
C LEU A 38 -18.90 -7.40 8.84
N PHE A 39 -19.83 -6.66 9.43
CA PHE A 39 -20.14 -6.71 10.85
C PHE A 39 -21.53 -7.33 11.04
N GLU A 40 -21.57 -8.52 11.64
CA GLU A 40 -22.80 -9.30 11.81
C GLU A 40 -23.64 -8.85 13.00
N SER A 41 -23.03 -8.14 13.97
CA SER A 41 -23.73 -7.64 15.16
C SER A 41 -24.69 -6.51 14.76
N PRO A 42 -26.01 -6.68 14.95
CA PRO A 42 -26.97 -5.74 14.41
C PRO A 42 -26.96 -4.41 15.16
N LEU A 43 -26.89 -3.31 14.41
CA LEU A 43 -26.94 -1.94 14.92
C LEU A 43 -27.99 -1.11 14.18
N ARG A 44 -28.49 -0.06 14.83
CA ARG A 44 -29.22 1.02 14.17
C ARG A 44 -28.31 1.72 13.17
N TYR A 45 -28.90 2.32 12.13
CA TYR A 45 -28.15 2.89 11.02
C TYR A 45 -27.07 3.88 11.46
N GLN A 46 -27.44 4.85 12.32
CA GLN A 46 -26.50 5.86 12.79
C GLN A 46 -25.32 5.22 13.57
N ASN A 47 -25.60 4.27 14.45
CA ASN A 47 -24.56 3.59 15.21
C ASN A 47 -23.64 2.77 14.31
N ALA A 48 -24.18 2.12 13.28
CA ALA A 48 -23.38 1.41 12.28
C ALA A 48 -22.46 2.37 11.49
N SER A 49 -23.02 3.51 11.05
CA SER A 49 -22.27 4.59 10.40
C SER A 49 -21.15 5.12 11.30
N ASP A 50 -21.43 5.34 12.60
CA ASP A 50 -20.45 5.83 13.57
C ASP A 50 -19.32 4.81 13.80
N VAL A 51 -19.63 3.50 13.82
CA VAL A 51 -18.60 2.45 13.88
C VAL A 51 -17.71 2.51 12.64
N CYS A 52 -18.28 2.57 11.43
CA CYS A 52 -17.45 2.65 10.22
C CYS A 52 -16.57 3.91 10.20
N LYS A 53 -17.10 5.05 10.65
CA LYS A 53 -16.34 6.31 10.79
C LYS A 53 -15.20 6.19 11.80
N SER A 54 -15.43 5.49 12.93
CA SER A 54 -14.37 5.24 13.92
C SER A 54 -13.22 4.37 13.37
N LEU A 55 -13.47 3.63 12.29
CA LEU A 55 -12.49 2.83 11.55
C LEU A 55 -11.92 3.58 10.33
N ASN A 56 -12.06 4.90 10.29
CA ASN A 56 -11.60 5.76 9.20
C ASN A 56 -12.20 5.37 7.83
N GLY A 57 -13.44 4.88 7.87
CA GLY A 57 -14.21 4.46 6.71
C GLY A 57 -15.65 4.96 6.76
N SER A 58 -16.51 4.33 5.97
CA SER A 58 -17.93 4.64 5.87
C SER A 58 -18.74 3.34 5.75
N LEU A 59 -20.07 3.44 5.86
CA LEU A 59 -20.89 2.36 5.32
C LEU A 59 -20.63 2.23 3.80
N VAL A 60 -20.72 1.01 3.27
CA VAL A 60 -20.32 0.71 1.89
C VAL A 60 -21.16 1.45 0.86
N SER A 61 -20.51 1.99 -0.17
CA SER A 61 -21.13 2.49 -1.39
C SER A 61 -21.02 1.46 -2.52
N ILE A 62 -21.98 1.47 -3.45
CA ILE A 62 -22.07 0.46 -4.49
C ILE A 62 -22.29 1.15 -5.83
N HIS A 63 -21.28 1.09 -6.70
CA HIS A 63 -21.25 1.81 -7.98
C HIS A 63 -21.30 0.91 -9.21
N ASP A 64 -21.22 -0.41 -9.03
CA ASP A 64 -21.31 -1.37 -10.11
C ASP A 64 -21.90 -2.71 -9.63
N SER A 65 -22.29 -3.54 -10.60
CA SER A 65 -22.85 -4.86 -10.33
C SER A 65 -21.82 -5.88 -9.87
N ILE A 66 -20.51 -5.61 -10.03
CA ILE A 66 -19.45 -6.51 -9.59
C ILE A 66 -19.35 -6.44 -8.06
N ASN A 67 -19.31 -5.23 -7.51
CA ASN A 67 -19.28 -4.95 -6.09
C ASN A 67 -20.60 -5.34 -5.40
N ASP A 68 -21.76 -5.05 -6.01
CA ASP A 68 -23.06 -5.49 -5.46
C ASP A 68 -23.12 -7.02 -5.26
N ASN A 69 -22.71 -7.78 -6.28
CA ASN A 69 -22.65 -9.24 -6.21
C ASN A 69 -21.58 -9.73 -5.24
N ALA A 70 -20.40 -9.09 -5.19
CA ALA A 70 -19.32 -9.46 -4.27
C ALA A 70 -19.76 -9.33 -2.80
N LEU A 71 -20.48 -8.25 -2.46
CA LEU A 71 -21.05 -8.04 -1.13
C LEU A 71 -22.09 -9.11 -0.78
N LEU A 72 -22.97 -9.45 -1.72
CA LEU A 72 -23.95 -10.53 -1.53
C LEU A 72 -23.26 -11.88 -1.26
N LEU A 73 -22.27 -12.24 -2.07
CA LEU A 73 -21.50 -13.46 -1.92
C LEU A 73 -20.73 -13.49 -0.60
N LEU A 74 -20.16 -12.35 -0.18
CA LEU A 74 -19.49 -12.23 1.12
C LEU A 74 -20.46 -12.53 2.28
N ALA A 75 -21.66 -11.94 2.28
CA ALA A 75 -22.67 -12.23 3.28
C ALA A 75 -23.09 -13.72 3.29
N GLN A 76 -23.35 -14.29 2.11
CA GLN A 76 -23.77 -15.68 1.96
C GLN A 76 -22.67 -16.68 2.37
N SER A 77 -21.40 -16.37 2.09
CA SER A 77 -20.25 -17.17 2.51
C SER A 77 -20.11 -17.27 4.04
N ARG A 78 -20.69 -16.29 4.76
CA ARG A 78 -20.76 -16.23 6.23
C ARG A 78 -22.11 -16.74 6.77
N TYR A 79 -22.96 -17.29 5.91
CA TYR A 79 -24.32 -17.74 6.23
C TYR A 79 -25.24 -16.64 6.77
N VAL A 80 -24.96 -15.37 6.44
CA VAL A 80 -25.78 -14.23 6.85
C VAL A 80 -27.00 -14.13 5.94
N VAL A 81 -28.15 -14.52 6.49
CA VAL A 81 -29.46 -14.48 5.78
C VAL A 81 -30.31 -13.27 6.16
N SER A 82 -29.91 -12.53 7.20
CA SER A 82 -30.54 -11.26 7.59
C SER A 82 -30.10 -10.12 6.67
N PRO A 83 -30.93 -9.06 6.50
CA PRO A 83 -30.53 -7.88 5.76
C PRO A 83 -29.30 -7.19 6.34
N ILE A 84 -28.60 -6.41 5.52
CA ILE A 84 -27.36 -5.72 5.86
C ILE A 84 -27.45 -4.24 5.44
N TRP A 85 -27.11 -3.31 6.33
CA TRP A 85 -27.01 -1.90 6.01
C TRP A 85 -25.93 -1.63 4.95
N ILE A 86 -26.28 -0.76 4.01
CA ILE A 86 -25.36 -0.12 3.07
C ILE A 86 -25.40 1.39 3.30
N GLY A 87 -24.40 2.11 2.81
CA GLY A 87 -24.23 3.54 3.07
C GLY A 87 -25.11 4.43 2.21
N LEU A 88 -26.38 4.07 1.98
CA LEU A 88 -27.28 4.85 1.12
C LEU A 88 -28.46 5.40 1.92
N SER A 89 -28.74 6.69 1.72
CA SER A 89 -29.89 7.38 2.32
C SER A 89 -30.66 8.21 1.30
N CYS A 90 -31.99 8.11 1.30
CA CYS A 90 -32.87 8.73 0.30
C CYS A 90 -33.70 9.88 0.87
N ILE A 91 -33.69 11.03 0.22
CA ILE A 91 -34.57 12.17 0.55
C ILE A 91 -35.80 12.26 -0.38
N GLY A 92 -35.78 11.50 -1.47
CA GLY A 92 -36.82 11.42 -2.49
C GLY A 92 -37.07 9.96 -2.91
N ILE A 93 -37.97 9.78 -3.87
CA ILE A 93 -38.30 8.44 -4.40
C ILE A 93 -37.48 8.06 -5.63
N HIS A 94 -36.75 9.01 -6.20
CA HIS A 94 -35.92 8.79 -7.37
C HIS A 94 -34.50 8.42 -6.94
N ARG A 95 -33.80 7.63 -7.76
CA ARG A 95 -32.42 7.17 -7.48
C ARG A 95 -31.41 8.32 -7.36
N GLU A 96 -31.69 9.44 -8.01
CA GLU A 96 -30.93 10.69 -7.94
C GLU A 96 -31.07 11.37 -6.57
N ASP A 97 -32.15 11.07 -5.83
CA ASP A 97 -32.42 11.60 -4.49
C ASP A 97 -31.84 10.71 -3.37
N CYS A 98 -31.09 9.66 -3.73
CA CYS A 98 -30.44 8.74 -2.80
C CYS A 98 -28.94 8.92 -2.85
N ASN A 99 -28.35 9.42 -1.76
CA ASN A 99 -26.93 9.77 -1.68
C ASN A 99 -26.15 8.79 -0.79
N TRP A 100 -24.91 8.52 -1.20
CA TRP A 100 -23.97 7.69 -0.47
C TRP A 100 -23.31 8.45 0.69
N ASP A 101 -23.19 7.78 1.84
CA ASP A 101 -22.63 8.29 3.11
C ASP A 101 -21.15 8.68 3.00
N ASP A 102 -20.44 8.13 2.02
CA ASP A 102 -19.02 8.38 1.74
C ASP A 102 -18.77 9.64 0.89
N GLY A 103 -19.83 10.29 0.41
CA GLY A 103 -19.75 11.50 -0.42
C GLY A 103 -19.47 11.25 -1.90
N THR A 104 -19.53 10.01 -2.39
CA THR A 104 -19.33 9.66 -3.81
C THR A 104 -20.48 10.08 -4.74
N GLY A 105 -21.57 10.63 -4.19
CA GLY A 105 -22.69 11.16 -4.94
C GLY A 105 -23.96 10.32 -4.76
N SER A 106 -24.79 10.27 -5.81
CA SER A 106 -26.09 9.59 -5.77
C SER A 106 -26.07 8.21 -6.43
N SER A 107 -27.13 7.43 -6.22
CA SER A 107 -27.35 6.13 -6.90
C SER A 107 -27.84 6.25 -8.35
N ALA A 108 -27.65 7.41 -8.99
CA ALA A 108 -28.11 7.65 -10.37
C ALA A 108 -27.44 6.71 -11.39
N GLU A 109 -26.15 6.45 -11.22
CA GLU A 109 -25.33 5.65 -12.14
C GLU A 109 -25.54 4.15 -11.95
N TYR A 110 -25.70 3.71 -10.71
CA TYR A 110 -25.98 2.32 -10.38
C TYR A 110 -26.96 2.21 -9.22
N PHE A 111 -27.98 1.37 -9.40
CA PHE A 111 -29.01 1.11 -8.41
C PHE A 111 -29.54 -0.32 -8.53
N HIS A 112 -29.91 -0.91 -7.40
CA HIS A 112 -30.52 -2.24 -7.38
C HIS A 112 -31.72 -2.32 -6.43
N PHE A 113 -32.54 -1.27 -6.37
CA PHE A 113 -33.74 -1.23 -5.54
C PHE A 113 -34.74 -2.35 -5.87
N ALA A 114 -35.33 -2.95 -4.83
CA ALA A 114 -36.49 -3.81 -4.98
C ALA A 114 -37.71 -2.98 -5.42
N SER A 115 -38.63 -3.61 -6.17
CA SER A 115 -39.85 -2.94 -6.61
C SER A 115 -40.59 -2.25 -5.46
N GLY A 116 -40.94 -0.98 -5.65
CA GLY A 116 -41.57 -0.12 -4.63
C GLY A 116 -40.60 0.60 -3.69
N ASN A 117 -39.28 0.52 -3.94
CA ASN A 117 -38.25 1.22 -3.16
C ASN A 117 -37.48 2.23 -4.02
N PRO A 118 -36.96 3.32 -3.42
CA PRO A 118 -37.10 3.69 -2.00
C PRO A 118 -38.54 4.10 -1.62
N SER A 119 -38.97 3.71 -0.42
CA SER A 119 -40.24 4.09 0.18
C SER A 119 -40.01 5.01 1.38
N LEU A 120 -40.20 6.31 1.17
CA LEU A 120 -40.03 7.31 2.24
C LEU A 120 -41.01 7.13 3.42
N GLN A 121 -42.11 6.40 3.22
CA GLN A 121 -43.04 6.04 4.29
C GLN A 121 -42.46 4.96 5.21
N ALA A 122 -41.68 4.03 4.66
CA ALA A 122 -40.98 3.01 5.44
C ALA A 122 -39.75 3.59 6.15
N GLY A 123 -39.13 4.59 5.53
CA GLY A 123 -38.01 5.38 6.04
C GLY A 123 -36.95 5.62 4.96
N ASN A 124 -35.88 6.32 5.32
CA ASN A 124 -34.91 6.87 4.37
C ASN A 124 -33.57 6.12 4.32
N ASN A 125 -33.26 5.23 5.26
CA ASN A 125 -32.00 4.49 5.27
C ASN A 125 -32.16 3.15 4.53
N VAL A 126 -31.14 2.74 3.79
CA VAL A 126 -31.24 1.61 2.86
C VAL A 126 -30.40 0.42 3.31
N TYR A 127 -30.96 -0.78 3.14
CA TYR A 127 -30.28 -2.05 3.36
C TYR A 127 -30.35 -2.95 2.12
N MET A 128 -29.41 -3.88 2.03
CA MET A 128 -29.38 -4.96 1.04
C MET A 128 -30.03 -6.23 1.60
N LEU A 129 -30.85 -6.91 0.79
CA LEU A 129 -31.36 -8.24 1.08
C LEU A 129 -30.29 -9.29 0.75
N THR A 130 -30.01 -10.22 1.67
CA THR A 130 -28.97 -11.25 1.48
C THR A 130 -29.53 -12.63 1.15
N SER A 131 -30.83 -12.82 1.35
CA SER A 131 -31.54 -14.08 1.16
C SER A 131 -32.85 -13.87 0.40
N SER A 132 -33.50 -14.98 0.03
CA SER A 132 -34.70 -15.06 -0.83
C SER A 132 -34.45 -14.79 -2.32
N TYR A 133 -35.51 -14.85 -3.14
CA TYR A 133 -35.46 -14.55 -4.58
C TYR A 133 -35.11 -13.08 -4.88
N ARG A 134 -35.09 -12.21 -3.86
CA ARG A 134 -34.72 -10.79 -3.96
C ARG A 134 -33.33 -10.49 -3.41
N ALA A 135 -32.50 -11.51 -3.18
CA ALA A 135 -31.13 -11.32 -2.74
C ALA A 135 -30.36 -10.36 -3.67
N GLY A 136 -29.57 -9.46 -3.10
CA GLY A 136 -28.90 -8.34 -3.78
C GLY A 136 -29.74 -7.07 -3.85
N GLN A 137 -31.08 -7.14 -3.79
CA GLN A 137 -31.92 -5.95 -3.95
C GLN A 137 -31.95 -5.06 -2.71
N TRP A 138 -32.13 -3.76 -2.93
CA TRP A 138 -32.09 -2.73 -1.90
C TRP A 138 -33.48 -2.25 -1.46
N VAL A 139 -33.66 -2.02 -0.16
CA VAL A 139 -34.94 -1.63 0.46
C VAL A 139 -34.72 -0.52 1.47
N SER A 140 -35.63 0.45 1.56
CA SER A 140 -35.53 1.55 2.54
C SER A 140 -36.39 1.29 3.79
N VAL A 141 -35.91 1.75 4.94
CA VAL A 141 -36.60 1.65 6.24
C VAL A 141 -36.12 2.73 7.22
N ASP A 142 -36.86 2.95 8.30
CA ASP A 142 -36.47 3.85 9.38
C ASP A 142 -35.31 3.25 10.18
N GLY A 143 -34.09 3.76 9.91
CA GLY A 143 -32.86 3.32 10.56
C GLY A 143 -32.77 3.65 12.04
N ARG A 144 -33.72 4.42 12.60
CA ARG A 144 -33.83 4.65 14.05
C ARG A 144 -34.51 3.48 14.76
N LEU A 145 -35.32 2.71 14.04
CA LEU A 145 -36.11 1.60 14.58
C LEU A 145 -35.51 0.25 14.20
N ALA A 146 -35.02 0.12 12.97
CA ALA A 146 -34.42 -1.12 12.48
C ALA A 146 -32.98 -1.32 13.00
N SER A 147 -32.55 -2.57 13.10
CA SER A 147 -31.16 -2.92 13.42
C SER A 147 -30.71 -4.11 12.60
N PHE A 148 -29.62 -3.96 11.86
CA PHE A 148 -29.08 -4.94 10.92
C PHE A 148 -27.56 -5.03 11.06
N GLY A 149 -26.99 -6.14 10.58
CA GLY A 149 -25.55 -6.17 10.27
C GLY A 149 -25.21 -5.11 9.24
N TYR A 150 -23.94 -4.81 9.03
CA TYR A 150 -23.53 -3.72 8.16
C TYR A 150 -22.18 -3.98 7.50
N PHE A 151 -22.02 -3.45 6.29
CA PHE A 151 -20.72 -3.40 5.62
C PHE A 151 -20.08 -2.06 5.87
N CYS A 152 -18.87 -2.06 6.44
CA CYS A 152 -18.00 -0.89 6.38
C CYS A 152 -17.05 -1.03 5.20
N GLN A 153 -16.87 0.03 4.44
CA GLN A 153 -15.77 0.18 3.51
C GLN A 153 -14.70 1.10 4.08
N PHE A 154 -13.45 0.88 3.69
CA PHE A 154 -12.31 1.73 4.00
C PHE A 154 -11.30 1.60 2.85
N PRO A 155 -10.43 2.60 2.68
CA PRO A 155 -9.35 2.49 1.70
C PRO A 155 -8.50 1.25 2.01
N PRO A 156 -7.88 0.61 1.00
CA PRO A 156 -6.98 -0.48 1.25
C PRO A 156 -5.87 -0.06 2.20
N ILE A 157 -5.49 -0.99 3.06
CA ILE A 157 -4.14 -1.00 3.61
C ILE A 157 -3.22 -1.46 2.49
N VAL A 158 -3.15 -0.72 1.38
CA VAL A 158 -1.90 -0.73 0.64
C VAL A 158 -0.89 -0.28 1.68
N PRO A 159 0.03 -1.17 2.14
CA PRO A 159 0.96 -0.74 3.13
C PRO A 159 1.73 0.41 2.49
N LEU A 160 2.05 1.43 3.29
CA LEU A 160 3.31 2.12 3.09
C LEU A 160 4.32 1.03 2.75
N LYS A 161 4.69 0.94 1.47
CA LYS A 161 5.60 -0.08 0.97
C LYS A 161 6.75 -0.09 1.95
N PHE A 162 7.00 -1.25 2.63
CA PHE A 162 7.81 -1.32 3.86
C PHE A 162 8.92 -0.28 3.80
N CYS A 163 8.91 0.66 4.74
CA CYS A 163 9.72 1.86 4.66
C CYS A 163 10.93 1.70 5.61
N PRO A 164 11.92 0.86 5.25
CA PRO A 164 13.10 0.70 6.08
C PRO A 164 13.85 2.03 6.13
N ASN A 165 14.49 2.25 7.26
CA ASN A 165 15.42 3.36 7.45
C ASN A 165 14.79 4.70 7.06
N LEU A 166 13.60 4.99 7.59
CA LEU A 166 12.89 6.25 7.34
C LEU A 166 13.74 7.44 7.78
N PHE A 167 13.97 8.38 6.86
CA PHE A 167 14.61 9.65 7.14
C PHE A 167 13.95 10.76 6.33
N ASN A 168 13.50 11.80 7.04
CA ASN A 168 12.91 13.03 6.46
C ASN A 168 11.81 12.79 5.40
N GLY A 169 10.94 11.80 5.62
CA GLY A 169 9.84 11.48 4.70
C GLY A 169 10.21 10.55 3.53
N TYR A 170 11.44 10.02 3.52
CA TYR A 170 11.92 9.06 2.52
C TYR A 170 12.36 7.74 3.15
N CYS A 171 12.16 6.65 2.43
CA CYS A 171 12.63 5.31 2.78
C CYS A 171 13.93 5.01 2.05
N TYR A 172 14.87 4.35 2.72
CA TYR A 172 16.18 4.01 2.15
C TYR A 172 16.47 2.53 2.29
N THR A 173 16.86 1.90 1.19
CA THR A 173 17.16 0.46 1.15
C THR A 173 18.55 0.27 0.57
N LEU A 174 19.46 -0.32 1.36
CA LEU A 174 20.75 -0.79 0.87
C LEU A 174 20.56 -2.20 0.30
N HIS A 175 20.80 -2.34 -1.00
CA HIS A 175 20.84 -3.63 -1.70
C HIS A 175 22.28 -4.11 -1.77
N THR A 176 22.52 -5.34 -1.30
CA THR A 176 23.85 -5.99 -1.35
C THR A 176 24.12 -6.68 -2.69
N ASP A 177 23.12 -6.75 -3.58
CA ASP A 177 23.29 -7.25 -4.94
C ASP A 177 24.23 -6.33 -5.73
N GLU A 178 25.19 -6.91 -6.43
CA GLU A 178 26.16 -6.16 -7.22
C GLU A 178 25.65 -5.93 -8.65
N LEU A 179 25.18 -4.71 -8.93
CA LEU A 179 24.60 -4.34 -10.22
C LEU A 179 25.28 -3.10 -10.81
N ASN A 180 25.26 -3.00 -12.15
CA ASN A 180 25.63 -1.76 -12.84
C ASN A 180 24.58 -0.66 -12.57
N GLU A 181 24.87 0.58 -12.94
CA GLU A 181 23.96 1.72 -12.72
C GLU A 181 22.56 1.47 -13.31
N ALA A 182 22.49 1.09 -14.58
CA ALA A 182 21.22 0.97 -15.27
C ALA A 182 20.30 -0.10 -14.65
N ASP A 183 20.85 -1.23 -14.23
CA ASP A 183 20.08 -2.32 -13.63
C ASP A 183 19.76 -2.05 -12.15
N ALA A 184 20.68 -1.47 -11.38
CA ALA A 184 20.42 -1.00 -10.03
C ALA A 184 19.30 0.04 -10.00
N ARG A 185 19.32 0.98 -10.95
CA ARG A 185 18.29 2.00 -11.11
C ARG A 185 16.91 1.40 -11.40
N LYS A 186 16.83 0.41 -12.30
CA LYS A 186 15.58 -0.32 -12.55
C LYS A 186 15.04 -0.99 -11.29
N VAL A 187 15.90 -1.57 -10.44
CA VAL A 187 15.47 -2.16 -9.17
C VAL A 187 14.81 -1.10 -8.28
N CYS A 188 15.44 0.06 -8.11
CA CYS A 188 14.86 1.15 -7.31
C CYS A 188 13.56 1.70 -7.91
N GLN A 189 13.48 1.79 -9.24
CA GLN A 189 12.29 2.27 -9.96
C GLN A 189 11.12 1.30 -9.87
N ASN A 190 11.37 -0.01 -9.96
CA ASN A 190 10.36 -1.04 -9.67
C ASN A 190 9.87 -0.96 -8.21
N ASP A 191 10.68 -0.35 -7.33
CA ASP A 191 10.30 -0.07 -5.95
C ASP A 191 9.67 1.33 -5.72
N CYS A 192 9.29 2.03 -6.80
CA CYS A 192 8.67 3.37 -6.80
C CYS A 192 9.58 4.46 -6.21
N GLY A 193 10.89 4.28 -6.36
CA GLY A 193 11.92 5.25 -6.04
C GLY A 193 12.91 5.42 -7.20
N ASP A 194 14.10 5.87 -6.88
CA ASP A 194 15.26 5.86 -7.77
C ASP A 194 16.51 5.57 -6.92
N LEU A 195 17.69 5.48 -7.53
CA LEU A 195 18.94 5.46 -6.78
C LEU A 195 19.05 6.73 -5.92
N ALA A 196 19.63 6.60 -4.72
CA ALA A 196 19.57 7.65 -3.71
C ALA A 196 20.29 8.95 -4.11
N SER A 197 19.54 10.04 -4.06
CA SER A 197 20.04 11.42 -4.00
C SER A 197 20.29 11.85 -2.56
N ILE A 198 21.20 12.82 -2.34
CA ILE A 198 21.57 13.30 -1.01
C ILE A 198 21.57 14.84 -0.99
N HIS A 199 20.89 15.43 -0.01
CA HIS A 199 20.60 16.87 0.10
C HIS A 199 20.99 17.49 1.43
N SER A 200 21.49 16.71 2.39
CA SER A 200 22.06 17.25 3.63
C SER A 200 23.15 16.35 4.21
N HIS A 201 23.89 16.89 5.19
CA HIS A 201 24.87 16.12 5.93
C HIS A 201 24.24 14.98 6.72
N GLU A 202 23.08 15.21 7.34
CA GLU A 202 22.34 14.23 8.12
C GLU A 202 21.83 13.08 7.24
N GLU A 203 21.35 13.38 6.03
CA GLU A 203 20.97 12.36 5.05
C GLU A 203 22.17 11.52 4.63
N ASN A 204 23.34 12.15 4.43
CA ASN A 204 24.58 11.46 4.10
C ASN A 204 25.01 10.48 5.19
N VAL A 205 24.97 10.93 6.45
CA VAL A 205 25.28 10.10 7.62
C VAL A 205 24.27 8.95 7.74
N HIS A 206 22.98 9.23 7.52
CA HIS A 206 21.92 8.22 7.53
C HIS A 206 22.18 7.10 6.50
N ILE A 207 22.47 7.46 5.25
CA ILE A 207 22.79 6.48 4.20
C ILE A 207 24.05 5.68 4.54
N ASN A 208 25.11 6.34 5.03
CA ASN A 208 26.33 5.63 5.42
C ASN A 208 26.06 4.62 6.56
N SER A 209 25.17 4.94 7.50
CA SER A 209 24.81 4.05 8.61
C SER A 209 24.05 2.78 8.22
N LEU A 210 23.62 2.67 6.95
CA LEU A 210 22.95 1.47 6.44
C LEU A 210 23.88 0.27 6.27
N SER A 211 25.19 0.51 6.17
CA SER A 211 26.17 -0.59 6.06
C SER A 211 26.24 -1.37 7.38
N PRO A 212 26.14 -2.71 7.36
CA PRO A 212 26.33 -3.51 8.55
C PRO A 212 27.78 -3.40 9.07
N TYR A 213 27.97 -3.60 10.37
CA TYR A 213 29.29 -3.52 10.99
C TYR A 213 30.09 -4.83 10.88
N GLY A 214 31.42 -4.73 10.97
CA GLY A 214 32.32 -5.87 11.11
C GLY A 214 32.58 -6.60 9.80
N ALA A 215 32.65 -7.94 9.85
CA ALA A 215 33.06 -8.77 8.71
C ALA A 215 32.10 -8.72 7.50
N ASN A 216 30.88 -8.21 7.69
CA ASN A 216 29.88 -8.09 6.65
C ASN A 216 29.78 -6.67 6.09
N ALA A 217 30.65 -5.75 6.51
CA ALA A 217 30.61 -4.36 6.06
C ALA A 217 30.68 -4.28 4.54
N ILE A 218 29.80 -3.45 3.98
CA ILE A 218 29.86 -3.08 2.58
C ILE A 218 30.89 -1.98 2.47
N ASP A 219 31.82 -2.11 1.52
CA ASP A 219 32.89 -1.14 1.31
C ASP A 219 32.39 0.09 0.53
N THR A 220 31.59 -0.13 -0.51
CA THR A 220 31.13 0.93 -1.43
C THR A 220 29.69 0.66 -1.84
N ALA A 221 28.88 1.72 -1.96
CA ALA A 221 27.54 1.64 -2.51
C ALA A 221 27.26 2.73 -3.55
N ARG A 222 26.63 2.37 -4.67
CA ARG A 222 26.25 3.29 -5.73
C ARG A 222 25.15 4.26 -5.28
N LEU A 223 25.30 5.51 -5.69
CA LEU A 223 24.32 6.59 -5.51
C LEU A 223 23.68 6.97 -6.85
N GLY A 224 22.58 7.72 -6.78
CA GLY A 224 21.76 8.07 -7.94
C GLY A 224 22.21 9.29 -8.70
N GLY A 225 23.51 9.56 -8.80
CA GLY A 225 24.00 10.76 -9.46
C GLY A 225 25.14 10.50 -10.42
N ARG A 226 25.37 11.47 -11.30
CA ARG A 226 26.49 11.49 -12.23
C ARG A 226 27.06 12.89 -12.44
N ALA A 227 28.33 12.93 -12.85
CA ALA A 227 29.00 14.10 -13.38
C ALA A 227 29.22 13.94 -14.88
N ASP A 228 28.64 14.84 -15.67
CA ASP A 228 28.97 15.01 -17.08
C ASP A 228 29.79 16.30 -17.22
N GLN A 229 31.07 16.15 -17.56
CA GLN A 229 32.06 17.22 -17.58
C GLN A 229 32.12 17.99 -16.24
N LYS A 230 31.52 19.18 -16.17
CA LYS A 230 31.47 20.04 -14.98
C LYS A 230 30.11 20.03 -14.27
N VAL A 231 29.11 19.37 -14.85
CA VAL A 231 27.72 19.41 -14.36
C VAL A 231 27.43 18.13 -13.60
N LYS A 232 27.02 18.29 -12.34
CA LYS A 232 26.63 17.20 -11.45
C LYS A 232 25.11 17.16 -11.34
N THR A 233 24.51 16.00 -11.52
CA THR A 233 23.05 15.81 -11.49
C THR A 233 22.66 14.55 -10.75
N TRP A 234 21.48 14.58 -10.13
CA TRP A 234 20.79 13.40 -9.61
C TRP A 234 19.83 12.84 -10.68
N PHE A 235 19.68 11.52 -10.73
CA PHE A 235 18.82 10.81 -11.69
C PHE A 235 17.33 10.98 -11.38
N ASP A 236 16.98 11.23 -10.13
CA ASP A 236 15.61 11.52 -9.68
C ASP A 236 15.16 12.96 -10.03
N GLY A 237 16.04 13.77 -10.65
CA GLY A 237 15.76 15.14 -11.07
C GLY A 237 15.80 16.17 -9.94
N THR A 238 16.14 15.77 -8.71
CA THR A 238 16.26 16.69 -7.58
C THR A 238 17.46 17.63 -7.72
N PRO A 239 17.43 18.83 -7.10
CA PRO A 239 18.55 19.78 -7.18
C PRO A 239 19.84 19.22 -6.57
N PHE A 240 20.97 19.48 -7.24
CA PHE A 240 22.30 19.17 -6.71
C PHE A 240 22.74 20.28 -5.73
N ASN A 241 22.25 20.22 -4.49
CA ASN A 241 22.42 21.26 -3.46
C ASN A 241 23.33 20.88 -2.28
N TYR A 242 23.80 19.64 -2.24
CA TYR A 242 24.72 19.11 -1.23
C TYR A 242 25.82 18.28 -1.88
N THR A 243 27.00 18.24 -1.27
CA THR A 243 28.12 17.47 -1.79
C THR A 243 29.05 17.00 -0.67
N HIS A 244 29.54 15.78 -0.82
CA HIS A 244 30.56 15.20 0.08
C HIS A 244 31.64 14.43 -0.70
N PHE A 245 32.04 14.91 -1.88
CA PHE A 245 33.09 14.24 -2.66
C PHE A 245 34.44 14.30 -1.94
N GLY A 246 35.10 13.15 -1.80
CA GLY A 246 36.52 13.06 -1.47
C GLY A 246 37.40 12.93 -2.72
N HIS A 247 36.87 12.34 -3.80
CA HIS A 247 37.62 12.18 -5.05
C HIS A 247 36.73 12.36 -6.29
N LEU A 248 37.25 13.03 -7.33
CA LEU A 248 36.57 13.21 -8.61
C LEU A 248 37.58 13.03 -9.75
N GLU A 249 37.28 12.09 -10.63
CA GLU A 249 38.05 11.73 -11.81
C GLU A 249 37.19 11.93 -13.06
N SER A 250 37.75 12.52 -14.12
CA SER A 250 36.99 12.84 -15.33
C SER A 250 36.63 11.64 -16.21
N SER A 251 37.30 10.49 -16.01
CA SER A 251 37.07 9.26 -16.79
C SER A 251 35.84 8.47 -16.31
N ARG A 252 35.36 8.76 -15.10
CA ARG A 252 34.27 8.07 -14.40
C ARG A 252 33.16 9.05 -14.09
N THR A 253 31.93 8.71 -14.44
CA THR A 253 30.84 9.68 -14.40
C THR A 253 29.82 9.40 -13.32
N CYS A 254 29.60 8.16 -12.89
CA CYS A 254 28.61 7.84 -11.85
C CYS A 254 29.14 8.14 -10.44
N PHE A 255 28.26 8.23 -9.45
CA PHE A 255 28.66 8.44 -8.05
C PHE A 255 28.55 7.15 -7.23
N ALA A 256 29.51 6.95 -6.33
CA ALA A 256 29.44 5.95 -5.28
C ALA A 256 29.87 6.57 -3.94
N MET A 257 29.25 6.11 -2.85
CA MET A 257 29.64 6.43 -1.49
C MET A 257 30.59 5.35 -0.97
N ASN A 258 31.70 5.79 -0.38
CA ASN A 258 32.52 4.92 0.43
C ASN A 258 31.82 4.68 1.77
N MET A 259 31.51 3.42 2.07
CA MET A 259 30.71 3.04 3.22
C MET A 259 31.58 2.79 4.46
N VAL A 260 32.89 2.57 4.27
CA VAL A 260 33.90 2.39 5.33
C VAL A 260 35.11 3.30 5.11
N THR A 261 35.81 3.70 6.16
CA THR A 261 37.06 4.47 6.00
C THR A 261 38.16 3.55 5.45
N ASN A 262 38.80 3.98 4.36
CA ASN A 262 39.97 3.32 3.79
C ASN A 262 41.16 4.30 3.69
N ALA A 263 42.25 3.89 3.04
CA ALA A 263 43.46 4.71 2.96
C ALA A 263 43.30 6.04 2.20
N ASN A 264 42.27 6.15 1.35
CA ASN A 264 42.08 7.28 0.44
C ASN A 264 40.83 8.12 0.76
N LEU A 265 39.80 7.50 1.34
CA LEU A 265 38.50 8.12 1.56
C LEU A 265 37.92 7.72 2.91
N ASP A 266 37.34 8.70 3.59
CA ASP A 266 36.57 8.49 4.82
C ASP A 266 35.18 7.92 4.52
N ALA A 267 34.61 7.20 5.49
CA ALA A 267 33.22 6.74 5.41
C ALA A 267 32.27 7.92 5.18
N GLY A 268 31.34 7.76 4.24
CA GLY A 268 30.38 8.77 3.82
C GLY A 268 30.88 9.73 2.74
N GLN A 269 32.18 9.70 2.38
CA GLN A 269 32.68 10.47 1.23
C GLN A 269 32.28 9.83 -0.09
N TRP A 270 32.03 10.66 -1.10
CA TRP A 270 31.67 10.20 -2.44
C TRP A 270 32.87 10.23 -3.37
N GLU A 271 32.83 9.35 -4.37
CA GLU A 271 33.77 9.38 -5.48
C GLU A 271 33.07 9.25 -6.84
N SER A 272 33.76 9.69 -7.88
CA SER A 272 33.44 9.31 -9.25
C SER A 272 33.75 7.82 -9.48
N PHE A 273 32.78 7.09 -9.99
CA PHE A 273 32.80 5.65 -10.14
C PHE A 273 32.39 5.23 -11.55
N ASP A 274 32.85 4.05 -11.96
CA ASP A 274 32.46 3.46 -13.24
C ASP A 274 30.96 3.10 -13.22
N CYS A 275 30.22 3.51 -14.25
CA CYS A 275 28.78 3.24 -14.35
C CYS A 275 28.49 1.76 -14.62
N ASP A 276 29.41 1.05 -15.29
CA ASP A 276 29.25 -0.36 -15.64
C ASP A 276 29.73 -1.31 -14.54
N ALA A 277 30.47 -0.79 -13.55
CA ALA A 277 30.92 -1.56 -12.41
C ALA A 277 29.73 -2.10 -11.60
N LYS A 278 29.81 -3.38 -11.24
CA LYS A 278 28.81 -4.05 -10.42
C LYS A 278 29.15 -3.87 -8.95
N VAL A 279 28.30 -3.14 -8.23
CA VAL A 279 28.48 -2.84 -6.81
C VAL A 279 27.13 -2.80 -6.10
N PRO A 280 27.10 -2.95 -4.77
CA PRO A 280 25.93 -2.66 -3.95
C PRO A 280 25.40 -1.25 -4.21
N PHE A 281 24.13 -0.98 -3.89
CA PHE A 281 23.48 0.29 -4.22
C PHE A 281 22.40 0.67 -3.21
N VAL A 282 22.10 1.97 -3.12
CA VAL A 282 21.09 2.49 -2.20
C VAL A 282 19.91 3.05 -3.01
N CYS A 283 18.72 2.54 -2.75
CA CYS A 283 17.48 3.10 -3.27
C CYS A 283 16.90 4.13 -2.30
N LYS A 284 16.23 5.15 -2.84
CA LYS A 284 15.45 6.15 -2.11
C LYS A 284 14.07 6.27 -2.72
N ARG A 285 13.01 6.22 -1.91
CA ARG A 285 11.64 6.57 -2.33
C ARG A 285 10.97 7.49 -1.34
N ALA A 286 10.00 8.27 -1.80
CA ALA A 286 9.12 8.97 -0.88
C ALA A 286 8.26 7.96 -0.11
N MET A 287 8.02 8.22 1.19
CA MET A 287 7.14 7.40 2.02
C MET A 287 5.72 7.32 1.44
N SER A 288 5.27 8.37 0.75
CA SER A 288 3.96 8.45 0.11
C SER A 288 3.91 7.83 -1.29
N SER A 289 4.99 7.26 -1.82
CA SER A 289 5.00 6.63 -3.15
C SER A 289 4.18 5.34 -3.13
N THR A 290 2.98 5.37 -3.71
CA THR A 290 2.02 4.25 -3.72
C THR A 290 1.86 3.55 -5.07
N GLN A 291 2.39 4.12 -6.16
CA GLN A 291 2.32 3.50 -7.49
C GLN A 291 3.43 3.99 -8.44
N CYS A 292 4.01 3.02 -9.15
CA CYS A 292 4.95 3.07 -10.26
C CYS A 292 4.68 1.81 -11.09
#